data_AF-A0AAE9ELU4-F1
#
_entry.id   AF-A0AAE9ELU4-F1
#
_cell.length_a   1.000
_cell.length_b   1.000
_cell.length_c   1.000
_cell.angle_alpha   90.00
_cell.angle_beta   90.00
_cell.angle_gamma   90.00
#
_symmetry.space_group_name_H-M   'P 1'
#
loop_
_entity.id
_entity.type
_entity.pdbx_description
1 polymer ?
#
loop_
_entity_poly.entity_id
_entity_poly.type
_entity_poly.pdbx_seq_one_letter_code
_entity_poly.pdbx_strand_id
1 'polypeptide(L)'
;MYLQLNNKMRPAEQVVFNSSELEFLEVWNQKETEMGGRLTRDDVEQLIRMETWRRWADEDLTDEEEAMLNLSKLVIRNRAKSGKHTEEEKRIKGSRMVHQLRPLILPLFTKCCCMRSGSIPHGSVNRDKWSFSEKEVEKYRDLVSNFEGDQFQVSRLLKVEPELVERFVKKYPENYEIWKEKQFFPLNPREIFQPYNLAPIIPSFVYDDTEDGDGEPSSKKAKKAKKARKV
;
A
#
# COMPACT_ATOMS: atom_id res chain seq x y z
N MET A 1 -2.30 7.35 -30.37
CA MET A 1 -1.87 6.65 -29.15
C MET A 1 -2.88 5.60 -28.63
N TYR A 2 -4.15 5.89 -28.32
CA TYR A 2 -5.13 4.86 -27.87
C TYR A 2 -5.53 3.86 -28.98
N LEU A 3 -5.82 4.36 -30.18
CA LEU A 3 -6.19 3.53 -31.34
C LEU A 3 -5.07 2.55 -31.72
N GLN A 4 -3.82 3.01 -31.68
CA GLN A 4 -2.64 2.19 -31.97
C GLN A 4 -2.41 1.09 -30.92
N LEU A 5 -2.86 1.29 -29.68
CA LEU A 5 -2.71 0.31 -28.61
C LEU A 5 -3.82 -0.74 -28.62
N ASN A 6 -5.07 -0.32 -28.88
CA ASN A 6 -6.24 -1.16 -28.65
C ASN A 6 -7.03 -1.53 -29.91
N ASN A 7 -6.61 -1.04 -31.09
CA ASN A 7 -7.35 -1.18 -32.35
C ASN A 7 -8.84 -0.76 -32.24
N LYS A 8 -9.14 0.09 -31.26
CA LYS A 8 -10.47 0.60 -30.95
C LYS A 8 -10.40 2.09 -30.72
N MET A 9 -11.40 2.81 -31.22
CA MET A 9 -11.62 4.21 -30.88
C MET A 9 -11.89 4.33 -29.37
N ARG A 10 -11.39 5.41 -28.76
CA ARG A 10 -11.69 5.68 -27.35
C ARG A 10 -13.19 6.00 -27.25
N PRO A 11 -13.93 5.46 -26.27
CA PRO A 11 -15.36 5.75 -26.12
C PRO A 11 -15.67 7.22 -25.86
N ALA A 12 -14.72 7.96 -25.30
CA ALA A 12 -14.80 9.41 -25.14
C ALA A 12 -14.16 10.11 -26.34
N GLU A 13 -14.99 10.71 -27.19
CA GLU A 13 -14.58 11.39 -28.44
C GLU A 13 -13.91 12.75 -28.18
N GLN A 14 -14.24 13.40 -27.05
CA GLN A 14 -13.65 14.68 -26.63
C GLN A 14 -13.20 14.59 -25.17
N VAL A 15 -11.94 14.24 -24.96
CA VAL A 15 -11.33 14.31 -23.64
C VAL A 15 -10.85 15.74 -23.42
N VAL A 16 -11.61 16.48 -22.62
CA VAL A 16 -11.22 17.82 -22.17
C VAL A 16 -10.32 17.65 -20.95
N PHE A 17 -9.05 18.00 -21.10
CA PHE A 17 -8.12 18.05 -19.99
C PHE A 17 -8.23 19.39 -19.27
N ASN A 18 -8.17 19.36 -17.94
CA ASN A 18 -7.98 20.59 -17.17
C ASN A 18 -6.51 21.03 -17.22
N SER A 19 -6.21 22.25 -16.74
CA SER A 19 -4.86 22.80 -16.77
C SER A 19 -3.84 21.92 -16.04
N SER A 20 -4.18 21.40 -14.86
CA SER A 20 -3.29 20.53 -14.09
C SER A 20 -3.00 19.20 -14.80
N GLU A 21 -3.96 18.67 -15.55
CA GLU A 21 -3.76 17.47 -16.37
C GLU A 21 -2.84 17.74 -17.55
N LEU A 22 -2.95 18.92 -18.19
CA LEU A 22 -2.04 19.33 -19.26
C LEU A 22 -0.61 19.52 -18.76
N GLU A 23 -0.43 20.19 -17.62
CA GLU A 23 0.86 20.35 -16.95
C GLU A 23 1.49 18.99 -16.62
N PHE A 24 0.69 18.06 -16.07
CA PHE A 24 1.16 16.71 -15.76
C PHE A 24 1.63 15.96 -17.02
N LEU A 25 0.90 16.08 -18.14
CA LEU A 25 1.28 15.46 -19.41
C LEU A 25 2.57 16.07 -19.97
N GLU A 26 2.78 17.37 -19.82
CA GLU A 26 4.02 18.04 -20.21
C GLU A 26 5.22 17.51 -19.41
N VAL A 27 5.08 17.46 -18.08
CA VAL A 27 6.09 16.88 -17.18
C VAL A 27 6.36 15.42 -17.52
N TRP A 28 5.32 14.63 -17.82
CA TRP A 28 5.48 13.24 -18.23
C TRP A 28 6.36 13.12 -19.48
N ASN A 29 6.02 13.85 -20.55
CA ASN A 29 6.78 13.81 -21.80
C ASN A 29 8.26 14.21 -21.59
N GLN A 30 8.50 15.20 -20.72
CA GLN A 30 9.85 15.59 -20.34
C GLN A 30 10.60 14.44 -19.66
N LYS A 31 9.98 13.76 -18.68
CA LYS A 31 10.60 12.63 -17.96
C LYS A 31 10.89 11.44 -18.86
N GLU A 32 10.00 11.12 -19.81
CA GLU A 32 10.27 10.07 -20.80
C GLU A 32 11.47 10.41 -21.70
N THR A 33 11.60 11.69 -22.06
CA THR A 33 12.73 12.19 -22.86
C THR A 33 14.04 12.11 -22.06
N GLU A 34 14.03 12.53 -20.79
CA GLU A 34 15.19 12.47 -19.89
C GLU A 34 15.66 11.02 -19.63
N MET A 35 14.73 10.08 -19.48
CA MET A 35 15.01 8.67 -19.20
C MET A 35 15.29 7.84 -20.46
N GLY A 36 15.09 8.41 -21.66
CA GLY A 36 15.31 7.72 -22.92
C GLY A 36 14.37 6.54 -23.17
N GLY A 37 13.16 6.56 -22.59
CA GLY A 37 12.23 5.44 -22.64
C GLY A 37 10.82 5.79 -22.20
N ARG A 38 9.86 4.90 -22.51
CA ARG A 38 8.48 5.06 -22.06
C ARG A 38 8.34 4.74 -20.58
N LEU A 39 7.58 5.56 -19.87
CA LEU A 39 7.30 5.41 -18.45
C LEU A 39 5.82 5.11 -18.26
N THR A 40 5.50 4.35 -17.21
CA THR A 40 4.10 4.25 -16.77
C THR A 40 3.72 5.46 -15.94
N ARG A 41 2.41 5.69 -15.77
CA ARG A 41 1.91 6.76 -14.89
C ARG A 41 2.48 6.65 -13.47
N ASP A 42 2.50 5.43 -12.94
CA ASP A 42 3.00 5.16 -11.59
C ASP A 42 4.50 5.51 -11.48
N ASP A 43 5.29 5.24 -12.52
CA ASP A 43 6.71 5.61 -12.57
C ASP A 43 6.90 7.13 -12.57
N VAL A 44 6.15 7.86 -13.42
CA VAL A 44 6.23 9.33 -13.51
C VAL A 44 5.80 9.98 -12.21
N GLU A 45 4.67 9.54 -11.63
CA GLU A 45 4.23 10.05 -10.33
C GLU A 45 5.26 9.78 -9.24
N GLN A 46 5.95 8.64 -9.27
CA GLN A 46 7.02 8.33 -8.32
C GLN A 46 8.22 9.27 -8.50
N LEU A 47 8.64 9.54 -9.74
CA LEU A 47 9.73 10.48 -10.03
C LEU A 47 9.41 11.89 -9.52
N ILE A 48 8.22 12.41 -9.86
CA ILE A 48 7.77 13.74 -9.40
C ILE A 48 7.75 13.81 -7.87
N ARG A 49 7.23 12.77 -7.19
CA ARG A 49 7.24 12.72 -5.71
C ARG A 49 8.65 12.75 -5.15
N MET A 50 9.58 11.98 -5.73
CA MET A 50 10.97 11.95 -5.26
C MET A 50 11.67 13.30 -5.46
N GLU A 51 11.43 13.98 -6.58
CA GLU A 51 11.95 15.33 -6.84
C GLU A 51 11.38 16.35 -5.85
N THR A 52 10.08 16.27 -5.59
CA THR A 52 9.41 17.16 -4.64
C THR A 52 9.95 16.92 -3.21
N TRP A 53 10.15 15.66 -2.81
CA TRP A 53 10.73 15.35 -1.49
C TRP A 53 12.17 15.83 -1.35
N ARG A 54 12.97 15.79 -2.42
CA ARG A 54 14.33 16.37 -2.40
C ARG A 54 14.25 17.88 -2.21
N ARG A 55 13.41 18.56 -2.99
CA ARG A 55 13.19 20.01 -2.89
C ARG A 55 12.81 20.42 -1.46
N TRP A 56 11.83 19.73 -0.87
CA TRP A 56 11.42 19.95 0.52
C TRP A 56 12.54 19.67 1.53
N ALA A 57 13.40 18.66 1.29
CA ALA A 57 14.52 18.37 2.16
C ALA A 57 15.60 19.46 2.12
N ASP A 58 15.71 20.16 0.98
CA ASP A 58 16.63 21.29 0.76
C ASP A 58 16.03 22.64 1.19
N GLU A 59 14.90 22.64 1.90
CA GLU A 59 14.16 23.82 2.38
C GLU A 59 13.65 24.76 1.28
N ASP A 60 13.54 24.26 0.04
CA ASP A 60 12.92 24.96 -1.06
C ASP A 60 11.41 24.66 -1.05
N LEU A 61 10.61 25.60 -0.55
CA LEU A 61 9.16 25.45 -0.31
C LEU A 61 8.41 26.57 -1.02
N THR A 62 7.22 26.27 -1.55
CA THR A 62 6.29 27.33 -1.96
C THR A 62 5.62 27.96 -0.74
N ASP A 63 5.01 29.13 -0.92
CA ASP A 63 4.29 29.84 0.15
C ASP A 63 3.17 28.97 0.75
N GLU A 64 2.47 28.21 -0.09
CA GLU A 64 1.43 27.28 0.36
C GLU A 64 2.01 26.14 1.19
N GLU A 65 3.15 25.59 0.78
CA GLU A 65 3.82 24.50 1.49
C GLU A 65 4.37 24.97 2.83
N GLU A 66 4.95 26.17 2.90
CA GLU A 66 5.40 26.76 4.16
C GLU A 66 4.22 26.95 5.12
N ALA A 67 3.07 27.41 4.62
CA ALA A 67 1.85 27.58 5.41
C ALA A 67 1.29 26.26 5.98
N MET A 68 1.60 25.12 5.35
CA MET A 68 1.19 23.79 5.84
C MET A 68 2.07 23.24 6.97
N LEU A 69 3.25 23.83 7.21
CA LEU A 69 4.21 23.32 8.19
C LEU A 69 3.89 23.75 9.62
N ASN A 70 4.03 22.82 10.56
CA ASN A 70 4.08 23.14 11.98
C ASN A 70 5.51 23.51 12.39
N LEU A 71 5.82 24.80 12.34
CA LEU A 71 7.15 25.36 12.64
C LEU A 71 7.69 24.94 14.02
N SER A 72 6.81 24.75 15.02
CA SER A 72 7.22 24.31 16.36
C SER A 72 7.86 22.92 16.37
N LYS A 73 7.46 22.04 15.44
CA LYS A 73 8.00 20.68 15.29
C LYS A 73 9.32 20.66 14.49
N LEU A 74 9.64 21.73 13.79
CA LEU A 74 10.89 21.87 13.03
C LEU A 74 12.06 22.33 13.92
N VAL A 75 11.80 22.77 15.14
CA VAL A 75 12.83 23.24 16.08
C VAL A 75 13.75 22.08 16.50
N ILE A 76 15.06 22.31 16.39
CA ILE A 76 16.10 21.42 16.91
C ILE A 76 16.42 21.86 18.34
N ARG A 77 16.11 21.01 19.32
CA ARG A 77 16.33 21.29 20.75
C ARG A 77 17.82 21.29 21.08
N ASN A 78 18.20 22.03 22.12
CA ASN A 78 19.57 22.09 22.67
C ASN A 78 20.62 22.69 21.71
N ARG A 79 20.19 23.43 20.69
CA ARG A 79 21.07 24.17 19.79
C ARG A 79 21.58 25.46 20.45
N ALA A 80 22.87 25.74 20.31
CA ALA A 80 23.42 27.06 20.63
C ALA A 80 22.81 28.10 19.66
N LYS A 81 22.21 29.17 20.19
CA LYS A 81 21.46 30.19 19.40
C LYS A 81 22.27 30.94 18.32
N SER A 82 23.57 30.68 18.23
CA SER A 82 24.53 31.47 17.47
C SER A 82 25.31 30.57 16.52
N GLY A 83 24.77 30.31 15.33
CA GLY A 83 25.49 29.59 14.27
C GLY A 83 24.61 29.30 13.05
N LYS A 84 25.23 29.01 11.91
CA LYS A 84 24.57 28.36 10.77
C LYS A 84 24.20 26.92 11.15
N HIS A 85 23.18 26.35 10.51
CA HIS A 85 22.86 24.93 10.71
C HIS A 85 24.01 24.06 10.21
N THR A 86 24.37 23.03 10.98
CA THR A 86 25.25 21.98 10.48
C THR A 86 24.53 21.16 9.41
N GLU A 87 25.27 20.43 8.57
CA GLU A 87 24.66 19.58 7.54
C GLU A 87 23.72 18.52 8.13
N GLU A 88 24.04 18.00 9.32
CA GLU A 88 23.16 17.06 10.02
C GLU A 88 21.87 17.75 10.53
N GLU A 89 21.96 18.98 11.04
CA GLU A 89 20.79 19.75 11.45
C GLU A 89 19.85 20.05 10.27
N LYS A 90 20.42 20.44 9.12
CA LYS A 90 19.66 20.65 7.90
C LYS A 90 18.97 19.37 7.45
N ARG A 91 19.69 18.24 7.44
CA ARG A 91 19.13 16.94 7.11
C ARG A 91 17.97 16.54 8.03
N ILE A 92 18.09 16.77 9.34
CA ILE A 92 17.01 16.49 10.30
C ILE A 92 15.81 17.40 10.02
N LYS A 93 16.03 18.70 9.79
CA LYS A 93 14.97 19.66 9.51
C LYS A 93 14.26 19.32 8.20
N GLY A 94 14.99 19.08 7.12
CA GLY A 94 14.47 18.64 5.83
C GLY A 94 13.68 17.33 5.92
N SER A 95 14.18 16.34 6.67
CA SER A 95 13.43 15.10 6.92
C SER A 95 12.10 15.35 7.63
N ARG A 96 12.05 16.28 8.60
CA ARG A 96 10.80 16.66 9.28
C ARG A 96 9.86 17.45 8.39
N MET A 97 10.36 18.26 7.47
CA MET A 97 9.54 18.95 6.46
C MET A 97 8.89 17.94 5.52
N VAL A 98 9.69 17.04 4.93
CA VAL A 98 9.19 15.96 4.06
C VAL A 98 8.13 15.14 4.77
N HIS A 99 8.32 14.81 6.05
CA HIS A 99 7.35 14.04 6.82
C HIS A 99 6.01 14.78 7.01
N GLN A 100 6.02 16.10 7.21
CA GLN A 100 4.81 16.90 7.40
C GLN A 100 4.07 17.18 6.09
N LEU A 101 4.80 17.43 5.00
CA LEU A 101 4.23 17.76 3.68
C LEU A 101 3.85 16.53 2.87
N ARG A 102 4.38 15.34 3.23
CA ARG A 102 4.02 14.11 2.56
C ARG A 102 2.50 13.92 2.61
N PRO A 103 1.84 13.75 1.45
CA PRO A 103 0.40 13.54 1.40
C PRO A 103 0.00 12.36 2.28
N LEU A 104 -1.02 12.57 3.11
CA LEU A 104 -1.63 11.48 3.86
C LEU A 104 -2.27 10.52 2.86
N ILE A 105 -1.74 9.30 2.79
CA ILE A 105 -2.36 8.28 1.96
C ILE A 105 -3.63 7.85 2.66
N LEU A 106 -4.78 8.17 2.06
CA LEU A 106 -6.06 7.76 2.60
C LEU A 106 -6.11 6.22 2.63
N PRO A 107 -6.40 5.62 3.79
CA PRO A 107 -6.31 4.18 3.99
C PRO A 107 -7.34 3.37 3.17
N LEU A 108 -8.35 4.08 2.62
CA LEU A 108 -9.37 3.52 1.74
C LEU A 108 -8.81 3.01 0.40
N PHE A 109 -7.58 3.38 0.03
CA PHE A 109 -6.91 2.94 -1.19
C PHE A 109 -5.81 1.91 -0.92
N THR A 110 -6.09 0.92 -0.06
CA THR A 110 -5.19 -0.22 0.15
C THR A 110 -5.05 -1.00 -1.17
N LYS A 111 -3.83 -1.07 -1.71
CA LYS A 111 -3.55 -1.89 -2.90
C LYS A 111 -3.24 -3.33 -2.44
N CYS A 112 -4.12 -4.29 -2.72
CA CYS A 112 -3.79 -5.70 -2.45
C CYS A 112 -2.72 -6.22 -3.41
N CYS A 113 -1.73 -6.94 -2.88
CA CYS A 113 -0.78 -7.68 -3.68
C CYS A 113 -1.21 -9.14 -3.93
N CYS A 114 -2.50 -9.44 -3.82
CA CYS A 114 -3.09 -10.77 -3.93
C CYS A 114 -2.64 -11.48 -5.22
N MET A 115 -2.84 -10.82 -6.37
CA MET A 115 -2.49 -11.37 -7.68
C MET A 115 -0.98 -11.57 -7.86
N ARG A 116 -0.17 -10.57 -7.48
CA ARG A 116 1.30 -10.67 -7.55
C ARG A 116 1.83 -11.78 -6.66
N SER A 117 1.26 -11.91 -5.48
CA SER A 117 1.64 -12.97 -4.57
C SER A 117 1.22 -14.32 -5.15
N GLY A 118 0.12 -14.42 -5.89
CA GLY A 118 -0.51 -15.68 -6.29
C GLY A 118 -1.60 -16.16 -5.33
N SER A 119 -2.07 -15.28 -4.44
CA SER A 119 -3.17 -15.54 -3.52
C SER A 119 -4.52 -15.38 -4.23
N ILE A 120 -5.53 -16.14 -3.79
CA ILE A 120 -6.89 -16.05 -4.33
C ILE A 120 -7.53 -14.72 -3.88
N PRO A 121 -7.91 -13.83 -4.80
CA PRO A 121 -8.56 -12.56 -4.46
C PRO A 121 -9.90 -12.74 -3.75
N HIS A 122 -10.29 -11.78 -2.90
CA HIS A 122 -11.55 -11.79 -2.15
C HIS A 122 -12.81 -11.92 -3.04
N GLY A 123 -12.75 -11.46 -4.29
CA GLY A 123 -13.85 -11.54 -5.26
C GLY A 123 -13.76 -12.72 -6.24
N SER A 124 -12.78 -13.63 -6.08
CA SER A 124 -12.64 -14.78 -6.97
C SER A 124 -13.68 -15.86 -6.65
N VAL A 125 -14.16 -16.53 -7.70
CA VAL A 125 -15.05 -17.70 -7.58
C VAL A 125 -14.37 -18.84 -6.81
N ASN A 126 -13.04 -18.89 -6.84
CA ASN A 126 -12.26 -19.94 -6.18
C ASN A 126 -12.00 -19.67 -4.70
N ARG A 127 -12.46 -18.53 -4.16
CA ARG A 127 -12.12 -18.10 -2.79
C ARG A 127 -12.47 -19.12 -1.73
N ASP A 128 -13.66 -19.70 -1.82
CA ASP A 128 -14.17 -20.65 -0.83
C ASP A 128 -14.06 -22.10 -1.33
N LYS A 129 -13.36 -22.32 -2.46
CA LYS A 129 -13.21 -23.63 -3.06
C LYS A 129 -12.23 -24.49 -2.26
N TRP A 130 -12.75 -25.61 -1.77
CA TRP A 130 -12.00 -26.68 -1.09
C TRP A 130 -12.35 -28.09 -1.60
N SER A 131 -13.36 -28.18 -2.47
CA SER A 131 -13.81 -29.40 -3.12
C SER A 131 -13.41 -29.39 -4.59
N PHE A 132 -12.96 -30.54 -5.07
CA PHE A 132 -12.53 -30.76 -6.45
C PHE A 132 -13.31 -31.94 -7.00
N SER A 133 -13.87 -31.80 -8.19
CA SER A 133 -14.49 -32.91 -8.91
C SER A 133 -13.43 -33.94 -9.33
N GLU A 134 -13.80 -35.19 -9.57
CA GLU A 134 -12.86 -36.25 -9.97
C GLU A 134 -12.02 -35.86 -11.20
N LYS A 135 -12.66 -35.27 -12.21
CA LYS A 135 -11.97 -34.75 -13.41
C LYS A 135 -10.99 -33.62 -13.11
N GLU A 136 -11.27 -32.79 -12.10
CA GLU A 136 -10.32 -31.77 -11.65
C GLU A 136 -9.17 -32.40 -10.88
N VAL A 137 -9.45 -33.39 -10.03
CA VAL A 137 -8.43 -34.11 -9.26
C VAL A 137 -7.40 -34.74 -10.18
N GLU A 138 -7.85 -35.45 -11.22
CA GLU A 138 -6.96 -36.03 -12.24
C GLU A 138 -6.09 -34.96 -12.91
N LYS A 139 -6.70 -33.86 -13.38
CA LYS A 139 -5.98 -32.77 -14.04
C LYS A 139 -4.95 -32.11 -13.14
N TYR A 140 -5.32 -31.78 -11.90
CA TYR A 140 -4.41 -31.14 -10.95
C TYR A 140 -3.27 -32.08 -10.59
N ARG A 141 -3.57 -33.34 -10.28
CA ARG A 141 -2.55 -34.36 -9.99
C ARG A 141 -1.55 -34.50 -11.13
N ASP A 142 -2.04 -34.69 -12.35
CA ASP A 142 -1.19 -34.94 -13.51
C ASP A 142 -0.28 -33.74 -13.79
N LEU A 143 -0.80 -32.51 -13.68
CA LEU A 143 -0.01 -31.30 -13.84
C LEU A 143 1.00 -31.10 -12.71
N VAL A 144 0.62 -31.31 -11.44
CA VAL A 144 1.55 -31.20 -10.31
C VAL A 144 2.70 -32.18 -10.44
N SER A 145 2.42 -33.42 -10.88
CA SER A 145 3.45 -34.44 -11.11
C SER A 145 4.34 -34.10 -12.32
N ASN A 146 3.76 -33.62 -13.43
CA ASN A 146 4.50 -33.26 -14.64
C ASN A 146 5.39 -32.02 -14.48
N PHE A 147 5.00 -31.07 -13.62
CA PHE A 147 5.75 -29.84 -13.35
C PHE A 147 6.55 -29.89 -12.05
N GLU A 148 6.79 -31.09 -11.49
CA GLU A 148 7.64 -31.31 -10.32
C GLU A 148 7.28 -30.41 -9.12
N GLY A 149 6.00 -30.08 -8.95
CA GLY A 149 5.53 -29.21 -7.86
C GLY A 149 5.66 -27.70 -8.11
N ASP A 150 5.99 -27.24 -9.33
CA ASP A 150 5.92 -25.81 -9.68
C ASP A 150 4.47 -25.34 -9.82
N GLN A 151 3.92 -24.82 -8.71
CA GLN A 151 2.53 -24.37 -8.67
C GLN A 151 2.23 -23.19 -9.59
N PHE A 152 3.23 -22.38 -9.99
CA PHE A 152 2.99 -21.24 -10.89
C PHE A 152 2.82 -21.68 -12.34
N GLN A 153 3.55 -22.71 -12.77
CA GLN A 153 3.35 -23.30 -14.10
C GLN A 153 2.01 -24.03 -14.17
N VAL A 154 1.68 -24.80 -13.13
CA VAL A 154 0.38 -25.49 -13.02
C VAL A 154 -0.77 -24.48 -13.05
N SER A 155 -0.66 -23.38 -12.29
CA SER A 155 -1.70 -22.36 -12.22
C SER A 155 -1.90 -21.65 -13.57
N ARG A 156 -0.82 -21.38 -14.32
CA ARG A 156 -0.88 -20.77 -15.66
C ARG A 156 -1.65 -21.66 -16.65
N LEU A 157 -1.41 -22.97 -16.64
CA LEU A 157 -2.09 -23.91 -17.53
C LEU A 157 -3.57 -24.08 -17.17
N LEU A 158 -3.87 -24.19 -15.88
CA LEU A 158 -5.24 -24.31 -15.38
C LEU A 158 -6.01 -23.00 -15.42
N LYS A 159 -5.34 -21.87 -15.66
CA LYS A 159 -5.89 -20.51 -15.57
C LYS A 159 -6.54 -20.24 -14.21
N VAL A 160 -5.86 -20.66 -13.15
CA VAL A 160 -6.27 -20.46 -11.75
C VAL A 160 -5.17 -19.77 -10.96
N GLU A 161 -5.48 -19.38 -9.74
CA GLU A 161 -4.53 -18.80 -8.81
C GLU A 161 -3.58 -19.86 -8.21
N PRO A 162 -2.27 -19.58 -8.04
CA PRO A 162 -1.31 -20.50 -7.42
C PRO A 162 -1.75 -21.06 -6.06
N GLU A 163 -2.37 -20.23 -5.21
CA GLU A 163 -2.89 -20.66 -3.92
C GLU A 163 -3.96 -21.77 -4.06
N LEU A 164 -4.71 -21.84 -5.16
CA LEU A 164 -5.69 -22.92 -5.35
C LEU A 164 -5.00 -24.28 -5.55
N VAL A 165 -3.84 -24.29 -6.20
CA VAL A 165 -2.99 -25.48 -6.33
C VAL A 165 -2.42 -25.88 -4.96
N GLU A 166 -2.03 -24.91 -4.13
CA GLU A 166 -1.62 -25.16 -2.75
C GLU A 166 -2.75 -25.80 -1.92
N ARG A 167 -3.99 -25.32 -2.07
CA ARG A 167 -5.15 -25.91 -1.41
C ARG A 167 -5.42 -27.34 -1.87
N PHE A 168 -5.23 -27.62 -3.16
CA PHE A 168 -5.34 -28.98 -3.69
C PHE A 168 -4.35 -29.92 -3.02
N VAL A 169 -3.06 -29.55 -2.96
CA VAL A 169 -2.02 -30.38 -2.31
C VAL A 169 -2.24 -30.52 -0.81
N LYS A 170 -2.74 -29.47 -0.12
CA LYS A 170 -3.15 -29.57 1.29
C LYS A 170 -4.31 -30.52 1.51
N LYS A 171 -5.27 -30.58 0.56
CA LYS A 171 -6.42 -31.46 0.63
C LYS A 171 -6.06 -32.92 0.33
N TYR A 172 -5.12 -33.13 -0.60
CA TYR A 172 -4.65 -34.44 -1.04
C TYR A 172 -3.14 -34.57 -0.80
N PRO A 173 -2.70 -34.77 0.45
CA PRO A 173 -1.29 -34.98 0.77
C PRO A 173 -0.74 -36.27 0.15
N GLU A 174 0.57 -36.48 0.21
CA GLU A 174 1.29 -37.63 -0.38
C GLU A 174 0.64 -39.00 -0.11
N ASN A 175 0.05 -39.19 1.07
CA ASN A 175 -0.58 -40.45 1.49
C ASN A 175 -1.91 -40.76 0.80
N TYR A 176 -2.46 -39.86 -0.01
CA TYR A 176 -3.74 -40.07 -0.69
C TYR A 176 -3.62 -41.01 -1.89
N GLU A 177 -4.67 -41.78 -2.15
CA GLU A 177 -4.69 -42.79 -3.21
C GLU A 177 -4.48 -42.23 -4.62
N ILE A 178 -4.79 -40.95 -4.81
CA ILE A 178 -4.63 -40.28 -6.10
C ILE A 178 -3.17 -40.33 -6.58
N TRP A 179 -2.20 -40.42 -5.66
CA TRP A 179 -0.77 -40.44 -5.94
C TRP A 179 -0.18 -41.84 -6.15
N LYS A 180 -0.95 -42.93 -6.03
CA LYS A 180 -0.42 -44.30 -6.20
C LYS A 180 0.26 -44.53 -7.56
N GLU A 181 -0.19 -43.83 -8.60
CA GLU A 181 0.32 -43.95 -9.97
C GLU A 181 1.21 -42.76 -10.40
N LYS A 182 1.42 -41.77 -9.53
CA LYS A 182 2.08 -40.51 -9.87
C LYS A 182 2.99 -40.05 -8.73
N GLN A 183 4.19 -39.62 -9.08
CA GLN A 183 5.11 -39.07 -8.08
C GLN A 183 4.55 -37.77 -7.50
N PHE A 184 4.51 -37.70 -6.18
CA PHE A 184 4.18 -36.50 -5.43
C PHE A 184 5.42 -35.59 -5.34
N PHE A 185 5.20 -34.29 -5.48
CA PHE A 185 6.24 -33.27 -5.29
C PHE A 185 5.72 -32.22 -4.29
N PRO A 186 6.53 -31.86 -3.27
CA PRO A 186 6.19 -30.73 -2.42
C PRO A 186 6.22 -29.44 -3.23
N LEU A 187 5.28 -28.53 -2.95
CA LEU A 187 5.19 -27.25 -3.65
C LEU A 187 6.29 -26.30 -3.19
N ASN A 188 6.71 -25.40 -4.09
CA ASN A 188 7.67 -24.37 -3.75
C ASN A 188 7.05 -23.35 -2.78
N PRO A 189 7.81 -22.81 -1.81
CA PRO A 189 7.31 -21.72 -0.98
C PRO A 189 7.05 -20.47 -1.84
N ARG A 190 5.91 -19.83 -1.60
CA ARG A 190 5.49 -18.63 -2.32
C ARG A 190 5.87 -17.37 -1.54
N GLU A 191 6.39 -16.37 -2.24
CA GLU A 191 6.60 -15.05 -1.65
C GLU A 191 5.26 -14.32 -1.51
N ILE A 192 4.89 -13.98 -0.26
CA ILE A 192 3.66 -13.25 0.05
C ILE A 192 4.00 -11.78 0.21
N PHE A 193 3.52 -10.95 -0.71
CA PHE A 193 3.71 -9.52 -0.67
C PHE A 193 2.65 -8.86 0.23
N GLN A 194 3.11 -8.00 1.12
CA GLN A 194 2.22 -7.23 1.99
C GLN A 194 1.45 -6.19 1.18
N PRO A 195 0.16 -5.94 1.48
CA PRO A 195 -0.58 -4.86 0.88
C PRO A 195 0.07 -3.50 1.16
N TYR A 196 0.01 -2.60 0.18
CA TYR A 196 0.46 -1.22 0.36
C TYR A 196 -0.65 -0.36 0.94
N ASN A 197 -0.28 0.65 1.73
CA ASN A 197 -1.17 1.67 2.26
C ASN A 197 -2.29 1.10 3.14
N LEU A 198 -1.99 0.04 3.90
CA LEU A 198 -2.89 -0.45 4.94
C LEU A 198 -3.28 0.69 5.88
N ALA A 199 -4.54 0.68 6.29
CA ALA A 199 -4.98 1.58 7.34
C ALA A 199 -4.08 1.43 8.56
N PRO A 200 -3.68 2.54 9.22
CA PRO A 200 -3.09 2.41 10.54
C PRO A 200 -4.08 1.63 11.40
N ILE A 201 -3.57 0.62 12.12
CA ILE A 201 -4.38 -0.13 13.09
C ILE A 201 -4.84 0.91 14.11
N ILE A 202 -6.12 1.24 14.09
CA ILE A 202 -6.72 2.05 15.16
C ILE A 202 -6.67 1.15 16.39
N PRO A 203 -5.93 1.51 17.45
CA PRO A 203 -5.95 0.75 18.68
C PRO A 203 -7.40 0.57 19.08
N SER A 204 -7.82 -0.66 19.40
CA SER A 204 -9.10 -0.86 20.07
C SER A 204 -8.98 -0.13 21.39
N PHE A 205 -9.48 1.11 21.44
CA PHE A 205 -9.83 1.71 22.70
C PHE A 205 -10.91 0.79 23.24
N VAL A 206 -10.53 -0.06 24.19
CA VAL A 206 -11.49 -0.57 25.15
C VAL A 206 -11.96 0.71 25.83
N TYR A 207 -13.10 1.23 25.37
CA TYR A 207 -13.85 2.15 26.17
C TYR A 207 -14.20 1.34 27.41
N ASP A 208 -13.52 1.62 28.53
CA ASP A 208 -14.11 1.33 29.82
C ASP A 208 -15.42 2.11 29.81
N ASP A 209 -16.55 1.40 29.64
CA ASP A 209 -17.91 1.95 29.78
C ASP A 209 -18.22 2.32 31.24
N THR A 210 -17.20 2.75 31.99
CA THR A 210 -17.32 3.33 33.33
C THR A 210 -16.75 4.74 33.31
N GLU A 211 -17.67 5.71 33.38
CA GLU A 211 -17.43 7.16 33.50
C GLU A 211 -17.06 7.81 32.14
N ASP A 212 -18.00 8.33 31.35
CA ASP A 212 -18.85 9.46 31.71
C ASP A 212 -20.14 9.45 30.87
N GLY A 213 -21.21 8.95 31.49
CA GLY A 213 -22.57 9.29 31.07
C GLY A 213 -22.87 10.75 31.41
N ASP A 214 -23.64 11.37 30.54
CA ASP A 214 -24.23 12.70 30.66
C ASP A 214 -24.72 12.98 32.09
N GLY A 215 -23.91 13.70 32.87
CA GLY A 215 -24.19 13.93 34.28
C GLY A 215 -23.58 15.25 34.74
N GLU A 216 -24.45 16.14 35.22
CA GLU A 216 -24.13 17.46 35.75
C GLU A 216 -22.86 17.52 36.62
N PRO A 217 -22.13 18.65 36.61
CA PRO A 217 -20.89 18.78 37.36
C PRO A 217 -21.15 18.65 38.87
N SER A 218 -20.78 17.49 39.42
CA SER A 218 -20.83 17.19 40.85
C SER A 218 -20.05 18.25 41.66
N SER A 219 -20.75 18.83 42.63
CA SER A 219 -20.38 19.94 43.53
C SER A 219 -19.14 19.73 44.41
N LYS A 220 -18.34 18.67 44.19
CA LYS A 220 -17.11 18.38 44.93
C LYS A 220 -15.87 19.12 44.37
N LYS A 221 -15.84 19.47 43.08
CA LYS A 221 -14.73 20.29 42.51
C LYS A 221 -14.77 21.76 42.96
N ALA A 222 -15.93 22.27 43.41
CA ALA A 222 -16.09 23.64 43.91
C ALA A 222 -15.54 23.89 45.33
N LYS A 223 -15.34 22.84 46.15
CA LYS A 223 -14.84 23.01 47.54
C LYS A 223 -13.32 23.07 47.66
N LYS A 224 -12.56 22.50 46.69
CA LYS A 224 -11.08 22.63 46.68
C LYS A 224 -10.60 24.00 46.20
N ALA A 225 -11.33 24.67 45.30
CA ALA A 225 -10.98 25.99 44.80
C ALA A 225 -11.18 27.13 45.84
N LYS A 226 -12.04 26.95 46.85
CA LYS A 226 -12.24 27.96 47.91
C LYS A 226 -11.26 27.87 49.08
N LYS A 227 -10.48 26.79 49.22
CA LYS A 227 -9.50 26.63 50.31
C LYS A 227 -8.08 27.09 49.95
N ALA A 228 -7.79 27.31 48.67
CA ALA A 228 -6.49 27.80 48.19
C ALA A 228 -6.39 29.34 48.09
N ARG A 229 -7.40 30.09 48.55
CA ARG A 229 -7.43 31.57 48.49
C ARG A 229 -7.48 32.25 49.88
N LYS A 230 -7.06 31.53 50.92
CA LYS A 230 -6.75 32.06 52.25
C LYS A 230 -5.47 31.41 52.78
N VAL A 231 -4.32 31.93 52.36
CA VAL A 231 -3.11 32.18 53.16
C VAL A 231 -2.48 33.43 52.55
#